data_AF-A0A024TY17-F1
#
_entry.id   AF-A0A024TY17-F1
#
_cell.length_a   1.000
_cell.length_b   1.000
_cell.length_c   1.000
_cell.angle_alpha   90.00
_cell.angle_beta   90.00
_cell.angle_gamma   90.00
#
_symmetry.space_group_name_H-M   'P 1'
#
loop_
_entity.id
_entity.type
_entity.pdbx_description
1 polymer ?
#
loop_
_entity_poly.entity_id
_entity_poly.type
_entity_poly.pdbx_seq_one_letter_code
_entity_poly.pdbx_strand_id
1 'polypeptide(L)'
;MDGVAFDQQNPALAEFQAEYERKIAETALEHEKVGEENRVKALAAMEQFKTERQRLRDSKVQANRTQEQATIEKLTADLTNDNPWERVVSLVELESHKSKTAKRLAVEAKARGEVDNNKAAADADEVDLTRMKQIFLQLKSEPLDLTRAQANGIASH
;
A
#
# COMPACT_ATOMS: atom_id res chain seq x y z
N MET A 1 -41.64 56.58 -39.31
CA MET A 1 -40.21 56.82 -39.03
C MET A 1 -40.19 57.82 -37.91
N ASP A 2 -39.70 57.47 -36.72
CA ASP A 2 -39.30 58.38 -35.60
C ASP A 2 -39.39 57.64 -34.25
N GLY A 3 -38.73 56.49 -34.13
CA GLY A 3 -38.68 55.70 -32.89
C GLY A 3 -37.27 55.38 -32.40
N VAL A 4 -36.23 55.93 -33.04
CA VAL A 4 -34.82 55.54 -32.78
C VAL A 4 -34.02 56.70 -32.15
N ALA A 5 -34.61 57.88 -31.97
CA ALA A 5 -33.87 59.10 -31.62
C ALA A 5 -34.04 59.57 -30.16
N PHE A 6 -34.77 58.85 -29.29
CA PHE A 6 -34.95 59.27 -27.89
C PHE A 6 -33.85 58.78 -26.96
N ASP A 7 -33.20 57.66 -27.29
CA ASP A 7 -32.18 57.03 -26.43
C ASP A 7 -30.79 57.66 -26.54
N GLN A 8 -30.51 58.38 -27.62
CA GLN A 8 -29.17 58.93 -27.89
C GLN A 8 -28.87 60.28 -27.20
N GLN A 9 -29.81 60.82 -26.42
CA GLN A 9 -29.69 62.16 -25.83
C GLN A 9 -29.74 62.20 -24.30
N ASN A 10 -29.86 61.04 -23.62
CA ASN A 10 -29.83 61.01 -22.15
C ASN A 10 -28.41 60.67 -21.65
N PRO A 11 -27.60 61.65 -21.23
CA PRO A 11 -26.23 61.43 -20.77
C PRO A 11 -26.17 60.47 -19.56
N ALA A 12 -27.18 60.49 -18.70
CA ALA A 12 -27.24 59.59 -17.54
C ALA A 12 -27.43 58.11 -17.93
N LEU A 13 -28.15 57.84 -19.04
CA LEU A 13 -28.31 56.47 -19.55
C LEU A 13 -27.01 55.97 -20.19
N ALA A 14 -26.31 56.83 -20.94
CA ALA A 14 -25.02 56.50 -21.53
C ALA A 14 -23.94 56.21 -20.48
N GLU A 15 -23.89 57.02 -19.41
CA GLU A 15 -23.00 56.78 -18.26
C GLU A 15 -23.33 55.46 -17.56
N PHE A 16 -24.61 55.19 -17.31
CA PHE A 16 -25.06 53.93 -16.71
C PHE A 16 -24.70 52.71 -17.56
N GLN A 17 -24.88 52.78 -18.88
CA GLN A 17 -24.52 51.71 -19.81
C GLN A 17 -23.00 51.47 -19.80
N ALA A 18 -22.19 52.53 -19.83
CA ALA A 18 -20.73 52.42 -19.78
C ALA A 18 -20.24 51.81 -18.46
N GLU A 19 -20.84 52.18 -17.33
CA GLU A 19 -20.53 51.57 -16.03
C GLU A 19 -20.92 50.09 -15.96
N TYR A 20 -22.08 49.74 -16.54
CA TYR A 20 -22.57 48.37 -16.60
C TYR A 20 -21.67 47.49 -17.47
N GLU A 21 -21.29 47.95 -18.66
CA GLU A 21 -20.35 47.27 -19.54
C GLU A 21 -18.98 47.08 -18.87
N ARG A 22 -18.48 48.11 -18.18
CA ARG A 22 -17.25 48.00 -17.39
C ARG A 22 -17.36 46.90 -16.33
N LYS A 23 -18.49 46.82 -15.63
CA LYS A 23 -18.72 45.80 -14.59
C LYS A 23 -18.81 44.39 -15.17
N ILE A 24 -19.41 44.23 -16.35
CA ILE A 24 -19.41 42.95 -17.07
C ILE A 24 -17.97 42.55 -17.43
N ALA A 25 -17.19 43.47 -18.00
CA ALA A 25 -15.81 43.21 -18.37
C ALA A 25 -14.93 42.85 -17.17
N GLU A 26 -15.07 43.57 -16.04
CA GLU A 26 -14.36 43.28 -14.80
C GLU A 26 -14.73 41.90 -14.24
N THR A 27 -16.03 41.56 -14.24
CA THR A 27 -16.50 40.25 -13.79
C THR A 27 -15.99 39.13 -14.69
N ALA A 28 -15.94 39.34 -16.01
CA ALA A 28 -15.40 38.38 -16.96
C ALA A 28 -13.90 38.11 -16.72
N LEU A 29 -13.12 39.17 -16.47
CA LEU A 29 -11.70 39.05 -16.13
C LEU A 29 -11.48 38.29 -14.81
N GLU A 30 -12.30 38.54 -13.80
CA GLU A 30 -12.19 37.83 -12.53
C GLU A 30 -12.54 36.33 -12.69
N HIS A 31 -13.55 36.00 -13.48
CA HIS A 31 -13.87 34.60 -13.78
C HIS A 31 -12.76 33.90 -14.56
N GLU A 32 -12.15 34.57 -15.54
CA GLU A 32 -11.00 34.05 -16.26
C GLU A 32 -9.83 33.76 -15.31
N LYS A 33 -9.52 34.71 -14.43
CA LYS A 33 -8.45 34.56 -13.43
C LYS A 33 -8.71 33.39 -12.49
N VAL A 34 -9.92 33.25 -11.95
CA VAL A 34 -10.29 32.11 -11.09
C VAL A 34 -10.22 30.80 -11.87
N GLY A 35 -10.64 30.79 -13.13
CA GLY A 35 -10.52 29.63 -14.02
C GLY A 35 -9.07 29.17 -14.18
N GLU A 36 -8.17 30.12 -14.42
CA GLU A 36 -6.75 29.85 -14.58
C GLU A 36 -6.11 29.37 -13.25
N GLU A 37 -6.44 30.01 -12.13
CA GLU A 37 -5.96 29.57 -10.80
C GLU A 37 -6.41 28.14 -10.50
N ASN A 38 -7.66 27.80 -10.80
CA ASN A 38 -8.18 26.45 -10.60
C ASN A 38 -7.50 25.43 -11.51
N ARG A 39 -7.22 25.79 -12.76
CA ARG A 39 -6.47 24.96 -13.71
C ARG A 39 -5.06 24.67 -13.18
N VAL A 40 -4.35 25.70 -12.72
CA VAL A 40 -3.01 25.57 -12.15
C VAL A 40 -3.03 24.69 -10.90
N LYS A 41 -3.99 24.92 -9.98
CA LYS A 41 -4.16 24.09 -8.76
C LYS A 41 -4.44 22.63 -9.11
N ALA A 42 -5.29 22.36 -10.10
CA ALA A 42 -5.62 21.00 -10.52
C ALA A 42 -4.38 20.28 -11.10
N LEU A 43 -3.58 20.97 -11.92
CA LEU A 43 -2.33 20.42 -12.45
C LEU A 43 -1.31 20.14 -11.34
N ALA A 44 -1.15 21.07 -10.39
CA ALA A 44 -0.26 20.87 -9.25
C ALA A 44 -0.70 19.68 -8.39
N ALA A 45 -2.00 19.53 -8.12
CA ALA A 45 -2.55 18.41 -7.36
C ALA A 45 -2.31 17.06 -8.07
N MET A 46 -2.47 17.01 -9.39
CA MET A 46 -2.16 15.81 -10.17
C MET A 46 -0.68 15.43 -10.09
N GLU A 47 0.22 16.41 -10.15
CA GLU A 47 1.65 16.15 -10.09
C GLU A 47 2.09 15.69 -8.69
N GLN A 48 1.54 16.30 -7.64
CA GLN A 48 1.73 15.85 -6.26
C GLN A 48 1.24 14.41 -6.08
N PHE A 49 0.06 14.08 -6.61
CA PHE A 49 -0.48 12.72 -6.54
C PHE A 49 0.43 11.70 -7.22
N LYS A 50 0.94 12.00 -8.42
CA LYS A 50 1.89 11.12 -9.14
C LYS A 50 3.17 10.93 -8.34
N THR A 51 3.74 12.03 -7.84
CA THR A 51 4.98 12.03 -7.07
C THR A 51 4.84 11.22 -5.78
N GLU A 52 3.77 11.45 -5.01
CA GLU A 52 3.52 10.73 -3.77
C GLU A 52 3.27 9.25 -4.02
N ARG A 53 2.48 8.92 -5.05
CA ARG A 53 2.25 7.52 -5.44
C ARG A 53 3.56 6.83 -5.84
N GLN A 54 4.44 7.52 -6.55
CA GLN A 54 5.75 6.98 -6.89
C GLN A 54 6.61 6.76 -5.65
N ARG A 55 6.68 7.75 -4.75
CA ARG A 55 7.39 7.65 -3.46
C ARG A 55 6.92 6.46 -2.63
N LEU A 56 5.61 6.24 -2.54
CA LEU A 56 5.03 5.11 -1.81
C LEU A 56 5.39 3.77 -2.45
N ARG A 57 5.40 3.68 -3.79
CA ARG A 57 5.85 2.47 -4.48
C ARG A 57 7.32 2.19 -4.22
N ASP A 58 8.17 3.20 -4.35
CA ASP A 58 9.61 3.04 -4.15
C ASP A 58 9.93 2.67 -2.70
N SER A 59 9.26 3.31 -1.74
CA SER A 59 9.35 2.95 -0.32
C SER A 59 8.95 1.49 -0.06
N LYS A 60 7.85 1.02 -0.67
CA LYS A 60 7.41 -0.38 -0.53
C LYS A 60 8.40 -1.36 -1.16
N VAL A 61 8.93 -1.03 -2.35
CA VAL A 61 9.95 -1.86 -3.02
C VAL A 61 11.21 -1.94 -2.17
N GLN A 62 11.67 -0.81 -1.62
CA GLN A 62 12.85 -0.79 -0.76
C GLN A 62 12.63 -1.60 0.52
N ALA A 63 11.49 -1.42 1.20
CA ALA A 63 11.17 -2.20 2.40
C ALA A 63 11.15 -3.72 2.12
N ASN A 64 10.55 -4.13 0.99
CA ASN A 64 10.54 -5.53 0.58
C ASN A 64 11.96 -6.07 0.32
N ARG A 65 12.81 -5.30 -0.39
CA ARG A 65 14.21 -5.69 -0.64
C ARG A 65 15.01 -5.82 0.66
N THR A 66 14.85 -4.89 1.59
CA THR A 66 15.52 -4.95 2.90
C THR A 66 15.04 -6.15 3.70
N GLN A 67 13.74 -6.45 3.70
CA GLN A 67 13.19 -7.62 4.38
C GLN A 67 13.69 -8.94 3.75
N GLU A 68 13.76 -9.01 2.42
CA GLU A 68 14.32 -10.15 1.70
C GLU A 68 15.80 -10.36 2.07
N GLN A 69 16.59 -9.29 2.05
CA GLN A 69 18.00 -9.34 2.43
C GLN A 69 18.18 -9.84 3.87
N ALA A 70 17.44 -9.30 4.84
CA ALA A 70 17.50 -9.75 6.23
C ALA A 70 17.08 -11.23 6.39
N THR A 71 16.12 -11.69 5.58
CA THR A 71 15.68 -13.09 5.58
C THR A 71 16.78 -14.00 5.04
N ILE A 72 17.45 -13.62 3.95
CA ILE A 72 18.57 -14.37 3.36
C ILE A 72 19.74 -14.44 4.35
N GLU A 73 20.07 -13.33 5.00
CA GLU A 73 21.14 -13.27 6.01
C GLU A 73 20.85 -14.20 7.19
N LYS A 74 19.61 -14.19 7.70
CA LYS A 74 19.18 -15.11 8.77
C LYS A 74 19.32 -16.57 8.33
N LEU A 75 18.80 -16.94 7.16
CA LEU A 75 18.90 -18.31 6.65
C LEU A 75 20.34 -18.75 6.41
N THR A 76 21.22 -17.83 6.00
CA THR A 76 22.65 -18.10 5.82
C THR A 76 23.32 -18.39 7.16
N ALA A 77 23.02 -17.60 8.19
CA ALA A 77 23.52 -17.84 9.54
C ALA A 77 23.01 -19.18 10.12
N ASP A 78 21.72 -19.48 9.94
CA ASP A 78 21.09 -20.74 10.36
C ASP A 78 21.62 -21.96 9.57
N LEU A 79 22.16 -21.75 8.37
CA LEU A 79 22.82 -22.81 7.60
C LEU A 79 24.14 -23.23 8.23
N THR A 80 24.89 -22.26 8.76
CA THR A 80 26.19 -22.47 9.40
C THR A 80 26.10 -22.79 10.91
N ASN A 81 24.91 -22.68 11.50
CA ASN A 81 24.70 -22.93 12.93
C ASN A 81 24.76 -24.43 13.25
N ASP A 82 25.42 -24.79 14.35
CA ASP A 82 25.56 -26.17 14.85
C ASP A 82 24.22 -26.78 15.30
N ASN A 83 23.25 -25.94 15.67
CA ASN A 83 21.91 -26.37 16.03
C ASN A 83 20.97 -26.37 14.80
N PRO A 84 20.62 -27.55 14.24
CA PRO A 84 19.76 -27.62 13.07
C PRO A 84 18.33 -27.16 13.34
N TRP A 85 17.87 -27.14 14.60
CA TRP A 85 16.52 -26.69 14.95
C TRP A 85 16.29 -25.20 14.71
N GLU A 86 17.34 -24.38 14.76
CA GLU A 86 17.25 -22.94 14.41
C GLU A 86 16.73 -22.75 12.98
N ARG A 87 17.28 -23.55 12.05
CA ARG A 87 16.87 -23.56 10.64
C ARG A 87 15.44 -24.03 10.47
N VAL A 88 15.04 -25.08 11.19
CA VAL A 88 13.68 -25.62 11.15
C VAL A 88 12.68 -24.58 11.64
N VAL A 89 12.98 -23.86 12.73
CA VAL A 89 12.13 -22.76 13.23
C VAL A 89 11.98 -21.67 12.18
N SER A 90 13.09 -21.20 11.59
CA SER A 90 13.07 -20.17 10.55
C SER A 90 12.23 -20.58 9.33
N LEU A 91 12.32 -21.82 8.87
CA LEU A 91 11.52 -22.33 7.75
C LEU A 91 10.03 -22.40 8.08
N VAL A 92 9.69 -22.82 9.29
CA VAL A 92 8.30 -22.89 9.77
C VAL A 92 7.70 -21.50 9.95
N GLU A 93 8.50 -20.53 10.37
CA GLU A 93 8.12 -19.11 10.36
C GLU A 93 7.81 -18.62 8.95
N LEU A 94 8.67 -18.93 7.97
CA LEU A 94 8.45 -18.57 6.57
C LEU A 94 7.14 -19.14 6.01
N GLU A 95 6.84 -20.41 6.27
CA GLU A 95 5.55 -21.01 5.88
C GLU A 95 4.35 -20.31 6.56
N SER A 96 4.48 -19.95 7.84
CA SER A 96 3.47 -19.17 8.54
C SER A 96 3.22 -17.81 7.88
N HIS A 97 4.28 -17.12 7.43
CA HIS A 97 4.17 -15.85 6.73
C HIS A 97 3.51 -15.99 5.34
N LYS A 98 3.83 -17.06 4.59
CA LYS A 98 3.18 -17.37 3.30
C LYS A 98 1.67 -17.60 3.49
N SER A 99 1.29 -18.44 4.44
CA SER A 99 -0.12 -18.72 4.74
C SER A 99 -0.89 -17.46 5.15
N LYS A 100 -0.34 -16.63 6.03
CA LYS A 100 -0.94 -15.33 6.42
C LYS A 100 -1.11 -14.39 5.22
N THR A 101 -0.11 -14.35 4.33
CA THR A 101 -0.16 -13.52 3.12
C THR A 101 -1.23 -14.00 2.15
N ALA A 102 -1.33 -15.30 1.92
CA ALA A 102 -2.38 -15.91 1.10
C ALA A 102 -3.78 -15.61 1.64
N LYS A 103 -4.00 -15.76 2.96
CA LYS A 103 -5.28 -15.43 3.61
C LYS A 103 -5.64 -13.95 3.45
N ARG A 104 -4.68 -13.03 3.63
CA ARG A 104 -4.92 -11.59 3.41
C ARG A 104 -5.31 -11.30 1.96
N LEU A 105 -4.62 -11.91 0.99
CA LEU A 105 -4.91 -11.74 -0.44
C LEU A 105 -6.30 -12.27 -0.79
N ALA A 106 -6.70 -13.43 -0.27
CA ALA A 106 -8.03 -14.00 -0.46
C ALA A 106 -9.13 -13.09 0.12
N VAL A 107 -8.92 -12.51 1.31
CA VAL A 107 -9.85 -11.54 1.90
C VAL A 107 -9.96 -10.27 1.05
N GLU A 108 -8.84 -9.77 0.53
CA GLU A 108 -8.82 -8.58 -0.34
C GLU A 108 -9.50 -8.83 -1.70
N ALA A 109 -9.30 -10.01 -2.30
CA ALA A 109 -9.97 -10.44 -3.53
C ALA A 109 -11.49 -10.56 -3.32
N LYS A 110 -11.92 -11.16 -2.20
CA LYS A 110 -13.32 -11.22 -1.81
C LYS A 110 -13.93 -9.84 -1.61
N ALA A 111 -13.20 -8.89 -1.00
CA ALA A 111 -13.64 -7.51 -0.84
C ALA A 111 -13.80 -6.77 -2.18
N ARG A 112 -13.04 -7.17 -3.21
CA ARG A 112 -13.16 -6.68 -4.60
C ARG A 112 -14.26 -7.38 -5.41
N GLY A 113 -14.96 -8.37 -4.85
CA GLY A 113 -16.00 -9.12 -5.55
C GLY A 113 -15.46 -10.13 -6.56
N GLU A 114 -14.18 -10.47 -6.50
CA GLU A 114 -13.58 -11.51 -7.34
C GLU A 114 -14.00 -12.90 -6.81
N VAL A 115 -14.54 -13.75 -7.68
CA VAL A 115 -14.94 -15.12 -7.32
C VAL A 115 -13.69 -15.97 -7.15
N ASP A 116 -13.46 -16.37 -5.91
CA ASP A 116 -12.28 -17.13 -5.51
C ASP A 116 -12.46 -18.61 -5.90
N ASN A 117 -11.99 -18.98 -7.10
CA ASN A 117 -11.98 -20.38 -7.57
C ASN A 117 -11.00 -21.26 -6.76
N ASN A 118 -10.25 -20.70 -5.81
CA ASN A 118 -9.20 -21.37 -5.04
C ASN A 118 -9.50 -21.48 -3.54
N LYS A 119 -10.78 -21.55 -3.16
CA LYS A 119 -11.22 -21.77 -1.77
C LYS A 119 -10.52 -22.96 -1.07
N ALA A 120 -10.14 -23.99 -1.83
CA ALA A 120 -9.42 -25.16 -1.31
C ALA A 120 -8.00 -24.85 -0.80
N ALA A 121 -7.30 -23.84 -1.32
CA ALA A 121 -5.95 -23.48 -0.87
C ALA A 121 -5.93 -22.65 0.42
N ALA A 122 -7.02 -21.94 0.72
CA ALA A 122 -7.13 -21.12 1.94
C ALA A 122 -7.45 -21.95 3.20
N ASP A 123 -8.18 -23.05 3.02
CA ASP A 123 -8.63 -23.94 4.10
C ASP A 123 -7.70 -25.16 4.32
N ALA A 124 -6.76 -25.45 3.40
CA ALA A 124 -5.90 -26.65 3.48
C ALA A 124 -4.72 -26.56 4.49
N ASP A 125 -4.37 -25.36 4.96
CA ASP A 125 -3.13 -25.14 5.73
C ASP A 125 -3.38 -24.64 7.17
N GLU A 126 -4.39 -25.18 7.87
CA GLU A 126 -4.42 -25.07 9.33
C GLU A 126 -3.52 -26.15 9.97
N VAL A 127 -2.28 -26.24 9.49
CA VAL A 127 -1.22 -26.90 10.26
C VAL A 127 -0.97 -26.02 11.48
N ASP A 128 -1.01 -26.58 12.69
CA ASP A 128 -0.77 -25.86 13.94
C ASP A 128 0.72 -25.47 14.06
N LEU A 129 1.11 -24.47 13.27
CA LEU A 129 2.46 -23.91 13.26
C LEU A 129 2.82 -23.28 14.61
N THR A 130 1.82 -22.93 15.43
CA THR A 130 2.03 -22.39 16.78
C THR A 130 2.56 -23.50 17.71
N ARG A 131 1.91 -24.67 17.69
CA ARG A 131 2.35 -25.84 18.46
C ARG A 131 3.68 -26.40 17.94
N MET A 132 3.90 -26.44 16.63
CA MET A 132 5.20 -26.81 16.07
C MET A 132 6.31 -25.86 16.56
N LYS A 133 6.07 -24.55 16.56
CA LYS A 133 7.04 -23.57 17.07
C LYS A 133 7.35 -23.77 18.55
N GLN A 134 6.34 -24.09 19.38
CA GLN A 134 6.58 -24.39 20.79
C GLN A 134 7.47 -25.62 20.98
N ILE A 135 7.21 -26.69 20.21
CA ILE A 135 8.03 -27.91 20.24
C ILE A 135 9.47 -27.61 19.81
N PHE A 136 9.67 -26.83 18.75
CA PHE A 136 11.02 -26.49 18.29
C PHE A 136 11.76 -25.54 19.23
N LEU A 137 11.06 -24.65 19.94
CA LEU A 137 11.67 -23.82 20.98
C LEU A 137 12.17 -24.67 22.16
N GLN A 138 11.43 -25.71 22.55
CA GLN A 138 11.88 -26.68 23.55
C GLN A 138 13.13 -27.41 23.06
N LEU A 139 13.09 -27.96 21.84
CA LEU A 139 14.23 -28.66 21.22
C LEU A 139 15.46 -27.77 20.99
N LYS A 140 15.26 -26.47 20.81
CA LYS A 140 16.34 -25.46 20.73
C LYS A 140 17.01 -25.22 22.09
N SER A 141 16.25 -25.35 23.18
CA SER A 141 16.74 -25.11 24.55
C SER A 141 17.35 -26.36 25.22
N GLU A 142 17.07 -27.55 24.69
CA GLU A 142 17.66 -28.79 25.19
C GLU A 142 19.13 -28.94 24.76
N PRO A 143 20.00 -29.52 25.63
CA PRO A 143 21.37 -29.83 25.26
C PRO A 143 21.43 -30.69 24.01
N LEU A 144 22.21 -30.26 23.01
CA LEU A 144 22.35 -30.94 21.71
C LEU A 144 22.70 -32.43 21.84
N ASP A 145 23.38 -32.81 22.92
CA ASP A 145 23.77 -34.20 23.21
C ASP A 145 22.56 -35.10 23.51
N LEU A 146 21.53 -34.59 24.20
CA LEU A 146 20.28 -35.32 24.44
C LEU A 146 19.50 -35.49 23.14
N THR A 147 19.42 -34.44 22.33
CA THR A 147 18.69 -34.46 21.05
C THR A 147 19.37 -35.36 20.02
N ARG A 148 20.73 -35.38 19.98
CA ARG A 148 21.51 -36.29 19.13
C ARG A 148 21.44 -37.73 19.62
N ALA A 149 21.45 -37.98 20.93
CA ALA A 149 21.29 -39.33 21.50
C ALA A 149 19.90 -39.92 21.19
N GLN A 150 18.84 -39.11 21.29
CA GLN A 150 17.48 -39.50 20.92
C GLN A 150 17.32 -39.73 19.40
N ALA A 151 17.88 -38.85 18.55
CA ALA A 151 17.80 -38.98 17.10
C ALA A 151 18.58 -40.19 16.55
N ASN A 152 19.69 -40.57 17.21
CA ASN A 152 20.48 -41.74 16.84
C ASN A 152 19.98 -43.06 17.50
N GLY A 153 18.85 -43.04 18.20
CA GLY A 153 18.27 -44.23 18.84
C GLY A 153 19.11 -44.78 20.00
N ILE A 154 20.01 -43.98 20.58
CA ILE A 154 20.85 -44.37 21.72
C ILE A 154 20.22 -43.76 22.99
N ALA A 155 18.99 -44.16 23.27
CA ALA A 155 18.45 -44.05 24.62
C ALA A 155 18.63 -45.42 25.28
N SER A 156 19.80 -45.64 25.90
CA SER A 156 19.96 -46.74 26.84
C SER A 156 19.02 -46.49 28.03
N HIS A 157 18.21 -47.51 28.32
CA HIS A 157 17.56 -47.70 29.61
C HIS A 157 18.54 -47.69 30.78
#